data_AF-A0A955NQE5-F1
#
_entry.id   AF-A0A955NQE5-F1
#
_cell.length_a   1.000
_cell.length_b   1.000
_cell.length_c   1.000
_cell.angle_alpha   90.00
_cell.angle_beta   90.00
_cell.angle_gamma   90.00
#
_symmetry.space_group_name_H-M   'P 1'
#
loop_
_entity.id
_entity.type
_entity.pdbx_description
1 polymer ?
#
loop_
_entity_poly.entity_id
_entity_poly.type
_entity_poly.pdbx_seq_one_letter_code
_entity_poly.pdbx_strand_id
1 'polypeptide(L)'
;MGVELLSSRAIIGTFYEELDRITANQQSLVNRLAFFVQATQREETYRWLGQVPQMREWNQGGRELQKLRDNEYKIKNKIWESTLEFQLDDLRLDKTGQVRIRIGELADRA
;
A
#
# COMPACT_ATOMS: atom_id res chain seq x y z
N MET A 1 19.50 -6.52 34.45
CA MET A 1 18.92 -6.20 33.13
C MET A 1 18.99 -7.49 32.32
N GLY A 2 17.92 -8.29 32.37
CA GLY A 2 17.90 -9.64 31.79
C GLY A 2 17.90 -9.58 30.26
N VAL A 3 18.56 -10.54 29.63
CA VAL A 3 18.53 -10.74 28.18
C VAL A 3 17.09 -11.05 27.78
N GLU A 4 16.36 -10.08 27.24
CA GLU A 4 15.12 -10.38 26.53
C GLU A 4 15.49 -11.12 25.25
N LEU A 5 15.46 -12.46 25.32
CA LEU A 5 15.59 -13.29 24.14
C LEU A 5 14.48 -12.87 23.15
N LEU A 6 14.87 -12.32 22.01
CA LEU A 6 13.96 -11.99 20.91
C LEU A 6 13.36 -13.29 20.38
N SER A 7 12.22 -13.67 20.93
CA SER A 7 11.45 -14.81 20.41
C SER A 7 10.93 -14.47 19.00
N SER A 8 10.71 -15.50 18.17
CA SER A 8 10.11 -15.32 16.84
C SER A 8 8.79 -14.53 16.90
N ARG A 9 7.96 -14.75 17.92
CA ARG A 9 6.71 -14.00 18.13
C ARG A 9 6.95 -12.52 18.44
N ALA A 10 8.00 -12.21 19.19
CA ALA A 10 8.37 -10.83 19.49
C ALA A 10 8.85 -10.10 18.22
N ILE A 11 9.67 -10.77 17.40
CA ILE A 11 10.14 -10.24 16.10
C ILE A 11 8.96 -9.96 15.16
N ILE A 12 8.06 -10.93 15.01
CA ILE A 12 6.86 -10.78 14.18
C ILE A 12 5.97 -9.65 14.73
N GLY A 13 5.81 -9.57 16.05
CA GLY A 13 5.05 -8.50 16.70
C GLY A 13 5.63 -7.12 16.39
N THR A 14 6.95 -6.95 16.54
CA THR A 14 7.62 -5.67 16.25
C THR A 14 7.49 -5.25 14.78
N PHE A 15 7.51 -6.22 13.86
CA PHE A 15 7.32 -5.92 12.44
C PHE A 15 5.91 -5.36 12.17
N TYR A 16 4.86 -6.06 12.63
CA TYR A 16 3.49 -5.62 12.38
C TYR A 16 3.13 -4.34 13.14
N GLU A 17 3.69 -4.14 14.34
CA GLU A 17 3.52 -2.90 15.09
C GLU A 17 4.04 -1.68 14.31
N GLU A 18 5.24 -1.79 13.72
CA GLU A 18 5.79 -0.71 12.90
C GLU A 18 5.04 -0.55 11.58
N LEU A 19 4.62 -1.66 10.94
CA LEU A 19 3.85 -1.62 9.71
C LEU A 19 2.50 -0.92 9.89
N ASP A 20 1.78 -1.22 10.98
CA ASP A 20 0.51 -0.57 11.31
C ASP A 20 0.70 0.92 11.56
N ARG A 21 1.78 1.30 12.25
CA ARG A 21 2.15 2.71 12.50
C ARG A 21 2.32 3.49 11.20
N ILE A 22 2.97 2.90 10.20
CA ILE A 22 3.23 3.53 8.91
C ILE A 22 1.94 3.59 8.08
N THR A 23 1.23 2.47 8.00
CA THR A 23 0.00 2.33 7.19
C THR A 23 -1.09 3.28 7.67
N ALA A 24 -1.24 3.48 8.98
CA ALA A 24 -2.21 4.41 9.54
C ALA A 24 -2.03 5.86 9.01
N ASN A 25 -0.79 6.31 8.88
CA ASN A 25 -0.49 7.64 8.32
C ASN A 25 -0.74 7.70 6.81
N GLN A 26 -0.39 6.64 6.08
CA GLN A 26 -0.54 6.60 4.63
C GLN A 26 -2.00 6.50 4.19
N GLN A 27 -2.83 5.75 4.91
CA GLN A 27 -4.23 5.51 4.53
C GLN A 27 -5.07 6.80 4.51
N SER A 28 -4.74 7.75 5.40
CA SER A 28 -5.30 9.12 5.39
C SER A 28 -4.98 9.88 4.09
N LEU A 29 -3.74 9.78 3.60
CA LEU A 29 -3.30 10.50 2.40
C LEU A 29 -3.83 9.85 1.11
N VAL A 30 -3.86 8.51 1.06
CA VAL A 30 -4.35 7.77 -0.11
C VAL A 30 -5.79 8.18 -0.42
N ASN A 31 -6.67 8.19 0.58
CA ASN A 31 -8.08 8.57 0.37
C ASN A 31 -8.28 10.03 -0.04
N ARG A 32 -7.30 10.91 0.23
CA ARG A 32 -7.35 12.33 -0.15
C ARG A 32 -6.78 12.60 -1.54
N LEU A 33 -5.83 11.79 -2.00
CA LEU A 33 -5.09 12.02 -3.24
C LEU A 33 -5.50 11.07 -4.37
N ALA A 34 -6.00 9.89 -4.03
CA ALA A 34 -6.26 8.82 -4.98
C ALA A 34 -7.59 8.14 -4.70
N PHE A 35 -8.13 7.50 -5.74
CA PHE A 35 -9.26 6.59 -5.61
C PHE A 35 -8.72 5.20 -5.26
N PHE A 36 -9.02 4.73 -4.05
CA PHE A 36 -8.60 3.41 -3.61
C PHE A 36 -9.58 2.34 -4.11
N VAL A 37 -9.04 1.35 -4.81
CA VAL A 37 -9.79 0.17 -5.29
C VAL A 37 -9.05 -1.08 -4.87
N GLN A 38 -9.79 -2.06 -4.35
CA GLN A 38 -9.23 -3.36 -4.02
C GLN A 38 -9.13 -4.22 -5.28
N ALA A 39 -7.90 -4.53 -5.68
CA ALA A 39 -7.65 -5.36 -6.85
C ALA A 39 -7.94 -6.84 -6.57
N THR A 40 -8.83 -7.44 -7.36
CA THR A 40 -9.13 -8.89 -7.30
C THR A 40 -8.66 -9.65 -8.53
N GLN A 41 -8.25 -8.93 -9.59
CA GLN A 41 -7.84 -9.50 -10.87
C GLN A 41 -6.36 -9.23 -11.15
N ARG A 42 -5.76 -10.02 -12.04
CA ARG A 42 -4.36 -9.85 -12.46
C ARG A 42 -4.12 -8.53 -13.20
N GLU A 43 -5.14 -8.03 -13.89
CA GLU A 43 -5.09 -6.77 -14.63
C GLU A 43 -6.45 -6.09 -14.52
N GLU A 44 -6.44 -4.80 -14.24
CA GLU A 44 -7.64 -3.96 -14.23
C GLU A 44 -7.54 -2.93 -15.34
N THR A 45 -8.60 -2.82 -16.13
CA THR A 45 -8.68 -1.91 -17.27
C THR A 45 -9.69 -0.80 -16.99
N TYR A 46 -9.22 0.43 -16.91
CA TYR A 46 -10.02 1.62 -16.68
C TYR A 46 -10.20 2.38 -17.99
N ARG A 47 -11.39 2.26 -18.61
CA ARG A 47 -11.66 2.76 -19.97
C ARG A 47 -12.05 4.24 -20.05
N TRP A 48 -12.60 4.80 -18.98
CA TRP A 48 -13.16 6.16 -18.97
C TRP A 48 -12.44 7.08 -17.98
N LEU A 49 -11.12 7.15 -18.10
CA LEU A 49 -10.32 8.09 -17.31
C LEU A 49 -10.44 9.50 -17.89
N GLY A 50 -11.22 10.35 -17.22
CA GLY A 50 -11.36 11.76 -17.59
C GLY A 50 -12.52 12.47 -16.91
N GLN A 51 -12.67 13.75 -17.25
CA GLN A 51 -13.80 14.55 -16.80
C GLN A 51 -15.06 14.17 -17.58
N VAL A 52 -16.18 14.14 -16.87
CA VAL A 52 -17.50 14.04 -17.49
C VAL A 52 -17.83 15.33 -18.26
N PRO A 53 -18.70 15.24 -19.28
CA PRO A 53 -19.33 16.39 -19.92
C PRO A 53 -19.82 17.47 -18.94
N GLN A 54 -19.56 18.74 -19.25
CA GLN A 54 -20.12 19.86 -18.49
C GLN A 54 -21.62 19.99 -18.74
N MET A 55 -22.35 20.47 -17.72
CA MET A 55 -23.77 20.76 -17.87
C MET A 55 -23.96 21.89 -18.89
N ARG A 56 -24.88 21.68 -19.84
CA ARG A 56 -25.30 22.69 -20.80
C ARG A 56 -26.73 23.12 -20.51
N GLU A 57 -27.03 24.38 -20.79
CA GLU A 57 -28.42 24.85 -20.84
C GLU A 57 -29.25 24.02 -21.85
N TRP A 58 -30.54 23.91 -21.54
CA TRP A 58 -31.50 23.24 -22.42
C TRP A 58 -31.86 24.17 -23.59
N ASN A 59 -31.00 24.22 -24.59
CA ASN A 59 -31.29 24.87 -25.85
C ASN A 59 -32.48 24.15 -26.50
N GLN A 60 -33.33 24.84 -27.26
CA GLN A 60 -34.61 24.36 -27.85
C GLN A 60 -34.54 23.13 -28.82
N GLY A 61 -33.45 22.36 -28.79
CA GLY A 61 -33.31 21.04 -29.41
C GLY A 61 -33.40 19.88 -28.40
N GLY A 62 -33.49 18.66 -28.91
CA GLY A 62 -33.64 17.44 -28.12
C GLY A 62 -32.46 17.10 -27.19
N ARG A 63 -32.58 15.99 -26.44
CA ARG A 63 -31.54 15.53 -25.51
C ARG A 63 -30.30 15.14 -26.31
N GLU A 64 -29.16 15.77 -26.03
CA GLU A 64 -27.88 15.43 -26.67
C GLU A 64 -27.04 14.55 -25.74
N LEU A 65 -26.67 13.37 -26.23
CA LEU A 65 -25.85 12.41 -25.51
C LEU A 65 -24.37 12.72 -25.78
N GLN A 66 -23.67 13.21 -24.76
CA GLN A 66 -22.22 13.38 -24.83
C GLN A 66 -21.52 12.08 -24.41
N LYS A 67 -20.49 11.68 -25.16
CA LYS A 67 -19.70 10.47 -24.89
C LYS A 67 -18.64 10.75 -23.84
N LEU A 68 -18.32 9.73 -23.04
CA LEU A 68 -17.14 9.74 -22.18
C LEU A 68 -15.87 9.64 -23.03
N ARG A 69 -14.77 10.18 -22.50
CA ARG A 69 -13.44 10.00 -23.13
C ARG A 69 -13.05 8.52 -23.05
N ASP A 70 -12.57 7.96 -24.14
CA ASP A 70 -12.21 6.53 -24.27
C ASP A 70 -10.74 6.27 -23.91
N ASN A 71 -10.18 7.05 -22.98
CA ASN A 71 -8.81 6.89 -22.52
C ASN A 71 -8.71 5.66 -21.62
N GLU A 72 -8.03 4.63 -22.12
CA GLU A 72 -7.83 3.37 -21.42
C GLU A 72 -6.50 3.35 -20.66
N TYR A 73 -6.55 2.99 -19.38
CA TYR A 73 -5.37 2.71 -18.57
C TYR A 73 -5.46 1.30 -18.00
N LYS A 74 -4.37 0.54 -18.15
CA LYS A 74 -4.26 -0.83 -17.64
C LYS A 74 -3.28 -0.88 -16.49
N ILE A 75 -3.74 -1.38 -15.35
CA ILE A 75 -2.92 -1.60 -14.18
C ILE A 75 -2.73 -3.10 -14.04
N LYS A 76 -1.47 -3.55 -14.14
CA LYS A 76 -1.09 -4.95 -13.90
C LYS A 76 -0.71 -5.13 -12.44
N ASN A 77 -1.33 -6.10 -11.80
CA ASN A 77 -0.98 -6.48 -10.43
C ASN A 77 0.42 -7.10 -10.41
N LYS A 78 1.25 -6.67 -9.46
CA LYS A 78 2.62 -7.14 -9.27
C LYS A 78 2.72 -7.83 -7.92
N ILE A 79 3.49 -8.91 -7.87
CA ILE A 79 3.80 -9.62 -6.64
C ILE A 79 5.08 -9.01 -6.07
N TRP A 80 5.07 -8.72 -4.78
CA TRP A 80 6.17 -8.12 -4.05
C TRP A 80 6.63 -9.08 -2.95
N GLU A 81 7.93 -9.11 -2.70
CA GLU A 81 8.55 -9.90 -1.65
C GLU A 81 9.67 -9.08 -1.02
N SER A 82 9.79 -9.18 0.30
CA SER A 82 10.92 -8.65 1.06
C SER A 82 11.28 -9.67 2.13
N THR A 83 12.49 -10.22 2.04
CA THR A 83 12.93 -11.33 2.88
C THR A 83 14.21 -10.95 3.60
N LEU A 84 14.27 -11.23 4.91
CA LEU A 84 15.39 -10.91 5.79
C LEU A 84 15.78 -12.16 6.58
N GLU A 85 17.08 -12.45 6.64
CA GLU A 85 17.63 -13.61 7.35
C GLU A 85 18.56 -13.15 8.48
N PHE A 86 18.54 -13.88 9.60
CA PHE A 86 19.46 -13.71 10.71
C PHE A 86 20.01 -15.06 11.15
N GLN A 87 21.29 -15.08 11.57
CA GLN A 87 21.82 -16.22 12.28
C GLN A 87 21.19 -16.31 13.67
N LEU A 88 20.90 -17.53 14.12
CA LEU A 88 20.27 -17.75 15.43
C LEU A 88 21.14 -17.26 16.59
N ASP A 89 22.46 -17.36 16.44
CA ASP A 89 23.41 -16.91 17.46
C ASP A 89 23.39 -15.38 17.58
N ASP A 90 23.30 -14.66 16.46
CA ASP A 90 23.17 -13.20 16.45
C ASP A 90 21.87 -12.76 17.14
N LEU A 91 20.75 -13.43 16.88
CA LEU A 91 19.47 -13.15 17.55
C LEU A 91 19.53 -13.39 19.06
N ARG A 92 20.25 -14.43 19.51
CA ARG A 92 20.36 -14.79 20.93
C ARG A 92 21.32 -13.88 21.68
N LEU A 93 22.37 -13.43 21.02
CA LEU A 93 23.46 -12.65 21.60
C LEU A 93 23.33 -11.15 21.35
N ASP A 94 22.30 -10.69 20.63
CA ASP A 94 22.08 -9.26 20.39
C ASP A 94 21.84 -8.51 21.70
N LYS A 95 22.80 -7.64 22.04
CA LYS A 95 22.72 -6.68 23.15
C LYS A 95 22.63 -5.24 22.65
N THR A 96 22.76 -5.05 21.34
CA THR A 96 22.81 -3.74 20.69
C THR A 96 21.45 -3.28 20.22
N GLY A 97 20.49 -4.20 20.08
CA GLY A 97 19.15 -3.92 19.55
C GLY A 97 19.13 -3.73 18.03
N GLN A 98 20.24 -4.01 17.35
CA GLN A 98 20.35 -3.86 15.90
C GLN A 98 19.35 -4.74 15.16
N VAL A 99 19.06 -5.93 15.66
CA VAL A 99 18.06 -6.83 15.07
C VAL A 99 16.71 -6.13 14.98
N ARG A 100 16.28 -5.47 16.07
CA ARG A 100 15.01 -4.74 16.12
C ARG A 100 14.99 -3.58 15.13
N ILE A 101 16.10 -2.84 15.00
CA ILE A 101 16.22 -1.74 14.03
C ILE A 101 16.05 -2.27 12.61
N ARG A 102 16.70 -3.39 12.26
CA ARG A 102 16.58 -4.00 10.92
C ARG A 102 15.19 -4.52 10.62
N ILE A 103 14.48 -5.03 11.61
CA ILE A 103 13.07 -5.43 11.46
C ILE A 103 12.18 -4.21 11.23
N GLY A 104 12.41 -3.10 11.95
CA GLY A 104 11.72 -1.84 11.71
C GLY A 104 11.99 -1.28 10.31
N GLU A 105 13.26 -1.29 9.87
CA GLU A 105 13.62 -0.89 8.50
C GLU A 105 12.98 -1.79 7.42
N LEU A 106 12.78 -3.07 7.72
CA LEU A 106 12.06 -3.98 6.82
C LEU A 106 10.59 -3.57 6.69
N ALA A 107 9.95 -3.17 7.79
CA ALA A 107 8.58 -2.65 7.78
C ALA A 107 8.48 -1.30 7.04
N ASP A 108 9.48 -0.42 7.21
CA ASP A 108 9.55 0.87 6.49
C ASP A 108 9.65 0.73 4.96
N ARG A 109 10.20 -0.39 4.48
CA ARG A 109 10.39 -0.67 3.05
C ARG A 109 9.29 -1.53 2.43
N ALA A 110 8.37 -2.04 3.24
CA ALA A 110 7.22 -2.82 2.80
C ALA A 110 6.14 -1.91 2.20
#